data_AF-A0A6V7V2N1-F1
#
_entry.id   AF-A0A6V7V2N1-F1
#
_cell.length_a   1.000
_cell.length_b   1.000
_cell.length_c   1.000
_cell.angle_alpha   90.00
_cell.angle_beta   90.00
_cell.angle_gamma   90.00
#
_symmetry.space_group_name_H-M   'P 1'
#
loop_
_entity.id
_entity.type
_entity.pdbx_description
1 polymer ?
#
loop_
_entity_poly.entity_id
_entity_poly.type
_entity_poly.pdbx_seq_one_letter_code
_entity_poly.pdbx_strand_id
1 'polypeptide(L)'
;MEYSLLNQMALASGTDKSENWHNYTSIYYRYFGPIRHRQLKFLEIGVYRGASVKMWESYFPNAELHFIDVTDEYLTYRSSRSKYHFFDQSNEQKMQEFAMEIGVKFDIIVDDGGHGNNQIIKSFEVCQIHIAFVTWYTTNRRGRISADEYAPFFRRSMFSAFKEKI
;
A
#
# COMPACT_ATOMS: atom_id res chain seq x y z
N MET A 1 13.59 -2.63 23.41
CA MET A 1 12.79 -2.74 22.18
C MET A 1 13.25 -1.65 21.26
N GLU A 2 14.03 -1.99 20.23
CA GLU A 2 14.40 -1.01 19.23
C GLU A 2 13.17 -0.80 18.34
N TYR A 3 12.48 0.32 18.51
CA TYR A 3 11.37 0.65 17.62
C TYR A 3 11.91 0.80 16.22
N SER A 4 11.37 0.00 15.29
CA SER A 4 11.81 0.06 13.90
C SER A 4 11.74 1.50 13.40
N LEU A 5 12.75 1.91 12.64
CA LEU A 5 12.82 3.25 12.06
C LEU A 5 11.50 3.64 11.36
N LEU A 6 10.83 2.66 10.74
CA LEU A 6 9.54 2.83 10.09
C LEU A 6 8.42 3.22 11.07
N ASN A 7 8.38 2.64 12.27
CA ASN A 7 7.38 3.00 13.28
C ASN A 7 7.58 4.43 13.79
N GLN A 8 8.83 4.85 13.98
CA GLN A 8 9.14 6.24 14.38
C GLN A 8 8.69 7.24 13.31
N MET A 9 8.89 6.91 12.03
CA MET A 9 8.42 7.72 10.91
C MET A 9 6.88 7.76 10.84
N ALA A 10 6.21 6.64 11.11
CA ALA A 10 4.76 6.57 11.15
C ALA A 10 4.16 7.45 12.26
N LEU A 11 4.75 7.40 13.46
CA LEU A 11 4.36 8.26 14.58
C LEU A 11 4.57 9.75 14.24
N ALA A 12 5.71 10.10 13.64
CA ALA A 12 6.04 11.47 13.27
C ALA A 12 5.19 12.02 12.10
N SER A 13 4.64 11.15 11.25
CA SER A 13 3.76 11.55 10.16
C SER A 13 2.28 11.62 10.56
N GLY A 14 1.91 11.02 11.69
CA GLY A 14 0.52 10.97 12.16
C GLY A 14 -0.34 9.96 11.41
N THR A 15 0.25 8.96 10.73
CA THR A 15 -0.50 7.87 10.12
C THR A 15 -0.94 6.85 11.16
N ASP A 16 -2.11 6.27 10.91
CA ASP A 16 -2.69 5.10 11.57
C ASP A 16 -1.91 3.78 11.35
N LYS A 17 -0.88 3.77 10.50
CA LYS A 17 -0.01 2.61 10.29
C LYS A 17 0.93 2.33 11.47
N SER A 18 1.07 3.28 12.40
CA SER A 18 1.92 3.19 13.60
C SER A 18 1.36 2.25 14.68
N GLU A 19 2.20 1.93 15.66
CA GLU A 19 1.81 1.14 16.83
C GLU A 19 0.66 1.74 17.66
N ASN A 20 0.45 3.07 17.59
CA ASN A 20 -0.62 3.75 18.31
C ASN A 20 -2.02 3.38 17.76
N TRP A 21 -2.07 2.71 16.62
CA TRP A 21 -3.29 2.37 15.91
C TRP A 21 -3.22 0.91 15.45
N HIS A 22 -2.80 0.65 14.21
CA HIS A 22 -2.86 -0.69 13.62
C HIS A 22 -1.56 -1.50 13.70
N ASN A 23 -0.43 -0.86 14.02
CA ASN A 23 0.90 -1.48 14.13
C ASN A 23 1.39 -2.22 12.86
N TYR A 24 0.92 -1.80 11.67
CA TYR A 24 1.37 -2.38 10.39
C TYR A 24 2.87 -2.15 10.14
N THR A 25 3.46 -1.12 10.73
CA THR A 25 4.90 -0.80 10.64
C THR A 25 5.80 -1.97 11.06
N SER A 26 5.36 -2.81 12.00
CA SER A 26 6.10 -4.01 12.42
C SER A 26 6.22 -5.05 11.29
N ILE A 27 5.13 -5.29 10.56
CA ILE A 27 5.08 -6.20 9.41
C ILE A 27 5.86 -5.59 8.25
N TYR A 28 5.56 -4.34 7.89
CA TYR A 28 6.23 -3.64 6.79
C TYR A 28 7.74 -3.59 6.95
N TYR A 29 8.23 -3.35 8.18
CA TYR A 29 9.66 -3.25 8.43
C TYR A 29 10.41 -4.53 8.07
N ARG A 30 9.85 -5.71 8.36
CA ARG A 30 10.47 -7.00 8.05
C ARG A 30 10.72 -7.20 6.56
N TYR A 31 9.81 -6.73 5.72
CA TYR A 31 9.88 -6.91 4.27
C TYR A 31 10.57 -5.75 3.56
N PHE A 32 10.37 -4.52 4.03
CA PHE A 32 10.86 -3.33 3.37
C PHE A 32 12.24 -2.88 3.85
N GLY A 33 12.60 -3.19 5.10
CA GLY A 33 13.90 -2.82 5.69
C GLY A 33 15.09 -3.18 4.79
N PRO A 34 15.20 -4.42 4.27
CA PRO A 34 16.31 -4.83 3.42
C PRO A 34 16.38 -4.12 2.05
N ILE A 35 15.27 -3.55 1.57
CA ILE A 35 15.17 -2.98 0.22
C ILE A 35 14.98 -1.46 0.20
N ARG A 36 14.86 -0.80 1.36
CA ARG A 36 14.46 0.61 1.47
C ARG A 36 15.33 1.62 0.71
N HIS A 37 16.59 1.29 0.46
CA HIS A 37 17.54 2.15 -0.27
C HIS A 37 17.71 1.77 -1.74
N ARG A 38 17.00 0.75 -2.24
CA ARG A 38 17.02 0.38 -3.66
C ARG A 38 16.20 1.38 -4.48
N GLN A 39 16.49 1.43 -5.79
CA GLN A 39 15.57 2.05 -6.75
C GLN A 39 14.39 1.11 -6.91
N LEU A 40 13.23 1.52 -6.38
CA LEU A 40 12.01 0.73 -6.36
C LEU A 40 10.87 1.53 -6.99
N LYS A 41 9.88 0.83 -7.54
CA LYS A 41 8.59 1.43 -7.87
C LYS A 41 7.55 1.02 -6.84
N PHE A 42 6.99 2.01 -6.15
CA PHE A 42 6.04 1.84 -5.06
C PHE A 42 4.67 2.42 -5.44
N LEU A 43 3.61 1.70 -5.07
CA LEU A 43 2.23 2.18 -5.15
C LEU A 43 1.54 2.07 -3.79
N GLU A 44 0.89 3.14 -3.36
CA GLU A 44 -0.16 3.09 -2.33
C GLU A 44 -1.50 3.51 -2.95
N ILE A 45 -2.56 2.77 -2.62
CA ILE A 45 -3.94 3.11 -2.97
C ILE A 45 -4.64 3.48 -1.66
N GLY A 46 -5.29 4.64 -1.60
CA GLY A 46 -5.80 5.24 -0.36
C GLY A 46 -4.76 6.16 0.27
N VAL A 47 -4.96 7.47 0.12
CA VAL A 47 -4.03 8.53 0.55
C VAL A 47 -4.66 9.42 1.62
N TYR A 48 -5.97 9.67 1.50
CA TYR A 48 -6.77 10.52 2.38
C TYR A 48 -6.15 11.91 2.60
N ARG A 49 -5.50 12.14 3.74
CA ARG A 49 -4.86 13.43 4.10
C ARG A 49 -3.37 13.50 3.79
N GLY A 50 -2.76 12.41 3.33
CA GLY A 50 -1.35 12.34 2.95
C GLY A 50 -0.37 12.00 4.08
N ALA A 51 -0.85 11.54 5.25
CA ALA A 51 0.01 11.17 6.38
C ALA A 51 0.94 9.98 6.05
N SER A 52 0.44 8.99 5.29
CA SER A 52 1.23 7.86 4.82
C SER A 52 2.28 8.28 3.78
N VAL A 53 1.95 9.23 2.88
CA VAL A 53 2.89 9.78 1.90
C VAL A 53 4.14 10.32 2.59
N LYS A 54 3.98 11.12 3.65
CA LYS A 54 5.08 11.68 4.43
C LYS A 54 5.99 10.61 5.03
N MET A 55 5.40 9.49 5.47
CA MET A 55 6.14 8.34 5.97
C MET A 55 6.89 7.65 4.83
N TRP A 56 6.20 7.31 3.74
CA TRP A 56 6.77 6.55 2.63
C TRP A 56 7.89 7.31 1.93
N GLU A 57 7.76 8.62 1.78
CA GLU A 57 8.81 9.41 1.15
C GLU A 57 10.08 9.48 2.00
N SER A 58 9.94 9.49 3.32
CA SER A 58 11.06 9.49 4.25
C SER A 58 11.72 8.10 4.31
N TYR A 59 10.90 7.05 4.22
CA TYR A 59 11.37 5.68 4.38
C TYR A 59 12.07 5.13 3.13
N PHE A 60 11.57 5.46 1.94
CA PHE A 60 12.08 5.04 0.63
C PHE A 60 12.68 6.21 -0.16
N PRO A 61 13.87 6.70 0.20
CA PRO A 61 14.44 7.93 -0.39
C PRO A 61 14.72 7.82 -1.90
N ASN A 62 14.96 6.61 -2.41
CA ASN A 62 15.34 6.35 -3.80
C ASN A 62 14.21 5.76 -4.66
N ALA A 63 13.01 5.62 -4.11
CA ALA A 63 11.89 5.01 -4.82
C ALA A 63 11.12 6.02 -5.68
N GLU A 64 10.60 5.56 -6.80
CA GLU A 64 9.53 6.22 -7.54
C GLU A 64 8.19 5.93 -6.85
N LEU A 65 7.54 6.97 -6.34
CA LEU A 65 6.34 6.83 -5.50
C LEU A 65 5.08 7.24 -6.25
N HIS A 66 4.12 6.32 -6.31
CA HIS A 66 2.79 6.54 -6.88
C HIS A 66 1.73 6.39 -5.81
N PHE A 67 0.71 7.24 -5.89
CA PHE A 67 -0.40 7.28 -4.95
C PHE A 67 -1.71 7.40 -5.72
N ILE A 68 -2.65 6.49 -5.49
CA ILE A 68 -4.02 6.54 -6.04
C ILE A 68 -4.99 6.91 -4.91
N ASP A 69 -5.85 7.88 -5.14
CA ASP A 69 -7.03 8.16 -4.32
C ASP A 69 -8.22 8.49 -5.22
N VAL A 70 -9.45 8.46 -4.70
CA VAL A 70 -10.63 8.85 -5.48
C VAL A 70 -10.68 10.36 -5.74
N THR A 71 -10.13 11.16 -4.82
CA THR A 71 -10.17 12.62 -4.88
C THR A 71 -8.97 13.23 -4.16
N ASP A 72 -8.63 14.48 -4.47
CA ASP A 72 -7.63 15.25 -3.76
C ASP A 72 -8.18 16.25 -2.75
N GLU A 73 -9.51 16.36 -2.66
CA GLU A 73 -10.23 17.34 -1.84
C GLU A 73 -9.76 17.35 -0.37
N TYR A 74 -9.38 16.19 0.17
CA TYR A 74 -9.00 16.02 1.57
C TYR A 74 -7.49 16.09 1.81
N LEU A 75 -6.67 16.27 0.77
CA LEU A 75 -5.23 16.28 0.93
C LEU A 75 -4.75 17.53 1.68
N THR A 76 -4.21 17.31 2.87
CA THR A 76 -3.53 18.35 3.65
C THR A 76 -2.03 18.34 3.47
N TYR A 77 -1.48 17.22 2.99
CA TYR A 77 -0.06 17.04 2.71
C TYR A 77 0.16 16.53 1.29
N ARG A 78 1.02 17.22 0.55
CA ARG A 78 1.47 16.81 -0.79
C ARG A 78 2.99 16.90 -0.86
N SER A 79 3.63 15.84 -1.32
CA SER A 79 5.06 15.81 -1.59
C SER A 79 5.32 16.14 -3.06
N SER A 80 6.33 16.96 -3.34
CA SER A 80 6.79 17.24 -4.71
C SER A 80 7.53 16.06 -5.35
N ARG A 81 7.95 15.06 -4.56
CA ARG A 81 8.63 13.85 -5.04
C ARG A 81 7.66 12.75 -5.47
N SER A 82 6.40 12.86 -5.02
CA SER A 82 5.37 11.84 -5.19
C SER A 82 4.47 12.15 -6.38
N LYS A 83 4.04 11.10 -7.08
CA LYS A 83 3.09 11.19 -8.19
C LYS A 83 1.70 10.76 -7.71
N TYR A 84 0.70 11.59 -7.99
CA TYR A 84 -0.68 11.36 -7.54
C TYR A 84 -1.61 11.12 -8.72
N HIS A 85 -2.55 10.21 -8.54
CA HIS A 85 -3.52 9.79 -9.55
C HIS A 85 -4.90 9.77 -8.90
N PHE A 86 -5.84 10.54 -9.44
CA PHE A 86 -7.16 10.72 -8.81
C PHE A 86 -8.27 10.07 -9.61
N PHE A 87 -8.70 8.89 -9.18
CA PHE A 87 -9.80 8.13 -9.76
C PHE A 87 -10.25 7.00 -8.81
N ASP A 88 -11.47 6.50 -8.98
CA ASP A 88 -11.97 5.33 -8.24
C ASP A 88 -11.22 4.06 -8.70
N GLN A 89 -10.50 3.38 -7.80
CA GLN A 89 -9.76 2.16 -8.11
C GLN A 89 -10.64 1.01 -8.66
N SER A 90 -11.96 1.05 -8.43
CA SER A 90 -12.91 0.09 -9.01
C SER A 90 -13.22 0.35 -10.49
N ASN A 91 -12.88 1.54 -11.00
CA ASN A 91 -13.06 1.88 -12.41
C ASN A 91 -11.97 1.20 -13.26
N GLU A 92 -12.35 0.12 -13.92
CA GLU A 92 -11.45 -0.70 -14.73
C GLU A 92 -10.77 0.09 -15.85
N GLN A 93 -11.50 0.95 -16.55
CA GLN A 93 -10.95 1.75 -17.63
C GLN A 93 -9.85 2.68 -17.10
N LYS A 94 -10.09 3.35 -15.96
CA LYS A 94 -9.11 4.25 -15.34
C LYS A 94 -7.88 3.50 -14.83
N MET A 95 -8.07 2.32 -14.24
CA MET A 95 -6.95 1.45 -13.85
C MET A 95 -6.13 1.00 -15.06
N GLN A 96 -6.76 0.68 -16.18
CA GLN A 96 -6.05 0.34 -17.43
C GLN A 96 -5.30 1.54 -18.02
N GLU A 97 -5.92 2.72 -18.05
CA GLU A 97 -5.25 3.97 -18.46
C GLU A 97 -4.01 4.24 -17.62
N PHE A 98 -4.13 4.17 -16.29
CA PHE A 98 -3.00 4.28 -15.36
C PHE A 98 -1.91 3.23 -15.63
N ALA A 99 -2.30 1.98 -15.82
CA ALA A 99 -1.37 0.89 -16.10
C ALA A 99 -0.63 1.04 -17.43
N MET A 100 -1.28 1.59 -18.46
CA MET A 100 -0.67 1.87 -19.76
C MET A 100 0.32 3.03 -19.68
N GLU A 101 -0.02 4.08 -18.93
CA GLU A 101 0.82 5.27 -18.77
C GLU A 101 2.04 5.00 -17.89
N ILE A 102 1.81 4.39 -16.73
CA ILE A 102 2.80 4.24 -15.68
C ILE A 102 3.54 2.90 -15.82
N GLY A 103 2.89 1.88 -16.37
CA GLY A 103 3.39 0.51 -16.43
C GLY A 103 2.94 -0.33 -15.24
N VAL A 104 2.63 -1.60 -15.51
CA VAL A 104 2.02 -2.54 -14.54
C VAL A 104 2.94 -3.07 -13.45
N LYS A 105 4.27 -2.94 -13.59
CA LYS A 105 5.22 -3.56 -12.66
C LYS A 105 5.52 -2.65 -11.48
N PHE A 106 5.16 -3.11 -10.28
CA PHE A 106 5.53 -2.47 -9.01
C PHE A 106 6.29 -3.44 -8.12
N ASP A 107 7.31 -2.94 -7.44
CA ASP A 107 8.06 -3.72 -6.44
C ASP A 107 7.24 -3.89 -5.17
N ILE A 108 6.49 -2.83 -4.80
CA ILE A 108 5.65 -2.79 -3.61
C ILE A 108 4.30 -2.17 -3.96
N ILE A 109 3.22 -2.84 -3.55
CA ILE A 109 1.87 -2.28 -3.54
C ILE A 109 1.28 -2.37 -2.12
N VAL A 110 0.73 -1.26 -1.64
CA VAL A 110 -0.09 -1.18 -0.43
C VAL A 110 -1.49 -0.72 -0.82
N ASP A 111 -2.49 -1.59 -0.71
CA ASP A 111 -3.90 -1.23 -0.88
C ASP A 111 -4.52 -0.93 0.49
N ASP A 112 -4.77 0.35 0.72
CA ASP A 112 -5.42 0.96 1.89
C ASP A 112 -6.63 1.81 1.46
N GLY A 113 -7.26 1.42 0.33
CA GLY A 113 -8.38 2.12 -0.29
C GLY A 113 -9.72 1.75 0.32
N GLY A 114 -10.80 1.74 -0.49
CA GLY A 114 -12.19 1.61 -0.01
C GLY A 114 -12.59 0.27 0.63
N HIS A 115 -11.68 -0.71 0.71
CA HIS A 115 -11.84 -2.02 1.35
C HIS A 115 -12.98 -2.92 0.82
N GLY A 116 -13.64 -2.55 -0.27
CA GLY A 116 -14.60 -3.44 -0.94
C GLY A 116 -13.89 -4.55 -1.73
N ASN A 117 -14.45 -5.76 -1.74
CA ASN A 117 -13.84 -6.91 -2.44
C ASN A 117 -13.51 -6.61 -3.91
N ASN A 118 -14.42 -5.96 -4.65
CA ASN A 118 -14.18 -5.57 -6.04
C ASN A 118 -13.02 -4.58 -6.20
N GLN A 119 -12.86 -3.65 -5.26
CA GLN A 119 -11.79 -2.65 -5.28
C GLN A 119 -10.44 -3.31 -5.08
N ILE A 120 -10.35 -4.22 -4.09
CA ILE A 120 -9.15 -4.99 -3.78
C ILE A 120 -8.78 -5.86 -4.99
N ILE A 121 -9.71 -6.68 -5.51
CA ILE A 121 -9.45 -7.56 -6.68
C ILE A 121 -8.93 -6.75 -7.86
N LYS A 122 -9.54 -5.61 -8.18
CA LYS A 122 -9.18 -4.82 -9.35
C LYS A 122 -7.77 -4.23 -9.25
N SER A 123 -7.36 -3.77 -8.06
CA SER A 123 -5.98 -3.33 -7.79
C SER A 123 -4.96 -4.43 -8.11
N PHE A 124 -5.28 -5.68 -7.76
CA PHE A 124 -4.40 -6.83 -7.94
C PHE A 124 -4.45 -7.46 -9.35
N GLU A 125 -5.57 -7.38 -10.07
CA GLU A 125 -5.69 -7.86 -11.45
C GLU A 125 -4.86 -7.04 -12.43
N VAL A 126 -4.84 -5.72 -12.24
CA VAL A 126 -4.25 -4.80 -13.21
C VAL A 126 -2.74 -4.66 -13.02
N CYS A 127 -2.25 -4.81 -11.78
CA CYS A 127 -0.84 -4.64 -11.46
C CYS A 127 -0.09 -5.99 -11.38
N GLN A 128 1.12 -6.05 -11.96
CA GLN A 128 2.08 -7.14 -11.76
C GLN A 128 2.98 -6.82 -10.57
N ILE A 129 3.04 -7.72 -9.59
CA ILE A 129 3.52 -7.37 -8.25
C ILE A 129 4.65 -8.29 -7.79
N HIS A 130 5.67 -7.72 -7.14
CA HIS A 130 6.66 -8.50 -6.39
C HIS A 130 6.26 -8.68 -4.92
N ILE A 131 5.80 -7.61 -4.24
CA ILE A 131 5.34 -7.63 -2.85
C ILE A 131 4.02 -6.83 -2.72
N ALA A 132 3.00 -7.42 -2.09
CA ALA A 132 1.66 -6.83 -1.92
C ALA A 132 1.24 -6.86 -0.44
N PHE A 133 0.61 -5.77 0.02
CA PHE A 133 -0.10 -5.69 1.30
C PHE A 133 -1.47 -5.07 1.12
N VAL A 134 -2.45 -5.56 1.88
CA VAL A 134 -3.76 -4.93 2.04
C VAL A 134 -3.99 -4.72 3.53
N THR A 135 -4.28 -3.49 3.94
CA THR A 135 -4.27 -3.10 5.35
C THR A 135 -5.43 -3.69 6.15
N TRP A 136 -6.64 -3.80 5.60
CA TRP A 136 -7.82 -4.12 6.43
C TRP A 136 -8.00 -5.60 6.90
N TYR A 137 -7.13 -6.54 6.50
CA TYR A 137 -7.37 -7.98 6.77
C TYR A 137 -7.14 -8.48 8.21
N THR A 138 -6.89 -7.64 9.23
CA THR A 138 -6.51 -8.18 10.57
C THR A 138 -7.19 -7.58 11.80
N THR A 139 -8.40 -7.00 11.69
CA THR A 139 -9.21 -6.74 12.91
C THR A 139 -10.63 -7.30 12.77
N ASN A 140 -10.83 -8.52 13.29
CA ASN A 140 -12.09 -9.25 13.17
C ASN A 140 -13.28 -8.50 13.81
N ARG A 141 -14.35 -8.26 13.04
CA ARG A 141 -15.73 -8.55 13.44
C ARG A 141 -16.55 -9.10 12.24
N ARG A 142 -16.58 -10.43 12.11
CA ARG A 142 -17.53 -11.23 11.29
C ARG A 142 -17.41 -11.21 9.75
N GLY A 143 -16.20 -11.23 9.20
CA GLY A 143 -16.00 -11.54 7.78
C GLY A 143 -14.65 -12.19 7.55
N ARG A 144 -14.55 -13.50 7.75
CA ARG A 144 -13.39 -14.28 7.28
C ARG A 144 -13.51 -14.37 5.75
N ILE A 145 -12.85 -13.47 5.04
CA ILE A 145 -12.48 -13.73 3.65
C ILE A 145 -11.09 -14.36 3.72
N SER A 146 -10.99 -15.64 3.39
CA SER A 146 -9.71 -16.35 3.49
C SER A 146 -8.77 -15.87 2.38
N ALA A 147 -7.46 -15.90 2.66
CA ALA A 147 -6.41 -15.70 1.67
C ALA A 147 -6.60 -16.58 0.41
N ASP A 148 -7.37 -17.67 0.52
CA ASP A 148 -7.68 -18.60 -0.56
C ASP A 148 -8.64 -18.02 -1.61
N GLU A 149 -9.54 -17.10 -1.25
CA GLU A 149 -10.44 -16.43 -2.20
C GLU A 149 -9.66 -15.57 -3.19
N TYR A 150 -8.54 -15.01 -2.73
CA TYR A 150 -7.68 -14.16 -3.53
C TYR A 150 -6.49 -14.89 -4.13
N ALA A 151 -6.06 -16.03 -3.58
CA ALA A 151 -4.91 -16.80 -4.03
C ALA A 151 -4.78 -16.99 -5.57
N PRO A 152 -5.86 -17.15 -6.36
CA PRO A 152 -5.77 -17.21 -7.83
C PRO A 152 -5.17 -15.95 -8.48
N PHE A 153 -5.45 -14.76 -7.93
CA PHE A 153 -4.95 -13.48 -8.44
C PHE A 153 -3.49 -13.20 -8.04
N PHE A 154 -2.99 -13.90 -7.01
CA PHE A 154 -1.67 -13.65 -6.40
C PHE A 154 -0.57 -14.60 -6.90
N ARG A 155 -0.83 -15.45 -7.91
CA ARG A 155 0.07 -16.53 -8.36
C ARG A 155 1.46 -16.11 -8.89
N ARG A 156 1.82 -14.82 -8.88
CA ARG A 156 3.16 -14.32 -9.27
C ARG A 156 3.86 -13.40 -8.26
N SER A 157 3.17 -12.96 -7.19
CA SER A 157 3.70 -12.06 -6.17
C SER A 157 3.90 -12.81 -4.84
N MET A 158 4.98 -12.52 -4.12
CA MET A 158 5.45 -13.37 -3.03
C MET A 158 4.47 -13.37 -1.83
N PHE A 159 3.87 -14.53 -1.58
CA PHE A 159 2.86 -14.84 -0.55
C PHE A 159 3.45 -14.90 0.87
N SER A 160 4.08 -13.82 1.35
CA SER A 160 4.81 -13.86 2.64
C SER A 160 4.03 -13.33 3.85
N ALA A 161 3.02 -12.47 3.67
CA ALA A 161 2.29 -11.88 4.82
C ALA A 161 1.12 -12.72 5.35
N PHE A 162 0.70 -13.78 4.65
CA PHE A 162 -0.58 -14.46 4.92
C PHE A 162 -0.55 -15.61 5.93
N LYS A 163 0.62 -16.01 6.47
CA LYS A 163 0.74 -17.23 7.30
C LYS A 163 1.35 -17.06 8.69
N GLU A 164 1.71 -15.85 9.11
CA GLU A 164 2.20 -15.67 10.48
C GLU A 164 1.02 -15.41 11.41
N LYS A 165 0.70 -16.45 12.18
CA LYS A 165 -0.25 -16.46 13.29
C LYS A 165 0.00 -15.25 14.20
N ILE A 166 -1.04 -14.44 14.40
CA ILE A 166 -1.25 -13.73 15.67
C ILE A 166 -1.95 -14.73 16.59
#